data_AF-A0A7V9MSI0-F1
#
_entry.id   AF-A0A7V9MSI0-F1
#
_cell.length_a   1.000
_cell.length_b   1.000
_cell.length_c   1.000
_cell.angle_alpha   90.00
_cell.angle_beta   90.00
_cell.angle_gamma   90.00
#
_symmetry.space_group_name_H-M   'P 1'
#
loop_
_entity.id
_entity.type
_entity.pdbx_description
1 polymer ?
#
loop_
_entity_poly.entity_id
_entity_poly.type
_entity_poly.pdbx_seq_one_letter_code
_entity_poly.pdbx_strand_id
1 'polypeptide(L)'
;MKIRLLLVFLSCLLVPSAIRAQGLADTPENRKQQAQRYLEATPPALLFQEVADKGAAQLPPSEQEKYKQAFLAQVETSTVQQSLTDALVKHFSAGELKALADFYGSGTGKAAMSKLGSYMSDITPTIQFQMRRAQAAGDQSILSK
;
A
#
# COMPACT_ATOMS: atom_id res chain seq x y z
N MET A 1 55.93 -22.57 33.98
CA MET A 1 54.55 -22.99 34.30
C MET A 1 53.58 -21.79 34.46
N LYS A 2 53.63 -20.79 33.56
CA LYS A 2 52.76 -19.59 33.60
C LYS A 2 52.06 -19.26 32.27
N ILE A 3 52.37 -20.01 31.20
CA ILE A 3 51.84 -19.78 29.85
C ILE A 3 50.60 -20.63 29.53
N ARG A 4 50.30 -21.66 30.35
CA ARG A 4 49.09 -22.48 30.20
C ARG A 4 47.84 -21.92 30.88
N LEU A 5 47.96 -20.83 31.67
CA LEU A 5 46.83 -20.24 32.38
C LEU A 5 46.18 -19.06 31.61
N LEU A 6 46.82 -18.55 30.56
CA LEU A 6 46.32 -17.41 29.78
C LEU A 6 45.51 -17.83 28.53
N LEU A 7 45.41 -19.14 28.25
CA LEU A 7 44.71 -19.68 27.07
C LEU A 7 43.32 -20.26 27.39
N VAL A 8 42.82 -20.09 28.61
CA VAL A 8 41.45 -20.52 28.99
C VAL A 8 40.48 -19.33 29.06
N PHE A 9 40.97 -18.08 29.05
CA PHE A 9 40.12 -16.89 29.09
C PHE A 9 39.76 -16.31 27.71
N LEU A 10 40.39 -16.76 26.63
CA LEU A 10 40.17 -16.20 25.27
C LEU A 10 39.21 -17.04 24.41
N SER A 11 38.50 -18.01 24.99
CA SER A 11 37.63 -18.95 24.26
C SER A 11 36.13 -18.70 24.41
N CYS A 12 35.70 -17.61 25.07
CA CYS A 12 34.28 -17.24 25.22
C CYS A 12 33.82 -16.06 24.37
N LEU A 13 34.63 -15.57 23.43
CA LEU A 13 34.36 -14.35 22.66
C LEU A 13 34.15 -14.57 21.15
N LEU A 14 33.66 -15.75 20.77
CA LEU A 14 33.00 -15.95 19.48
C LEU A 14 31.60 -16.53 19.70
N VAL A 15 30.69 -15.69 20.21
CA VAL A 15 29.28 -15.86 19.85
C VAL A 15 29.13 -15.14 18.51
N PRO A 16 28.99 -15.85 17.37
CA PRO A 16 28.53 -15.17 16.18
C PRO A 16 27.13 -14.68 16.52
N SER A 17 26.99 -13.35 16.64
CA SER A 17 25.71 -12.66 16.62
C SER A 17 25.05 -12.94 15.28
N ALA A 18 24.51 -14.15 15.13
CA ALA A 18 23.41 -14.40 14.23
C ALA A 18 22.24 -13.60 14.81
N ILE A 19 22.24 -12.29 14.53
CA ILE A 19 21.03 -11.49 14.49
C ILE A 19 20.21 -12.18 13.41
N ARG A 20 19.49 -13.23 13.79
CA ARG A 20 18.31 -13.62 13.04
C ARG A 20 17.47 -12.36 13.08
N ALA A 21 17.27 -11.74 11.91
CA ALA A 21 16.16 -10.84 11.71
C ALA A 21 14.92 -11.67 12.02
N GLN A 22 14.54 -11.72 13.30
CA GLN A 22 13.27 -12.28 13.70
C GLN A 22 12.27 -11.36 13.04
N GLY A 23 11.63 -11.86 11.97
CA GLY A 23 10.51 -11.18 11.36
C GLY A 23 9.53 -10.78 12.46
N LEU A 24 8.87 -9.63 12.28
CA LEU A 24 7.91 -9.12 13.25
C LEU A 24 6.94 -10.24 13.65
N ALA A 25 6.87 -10.53 14.95
CA ALA A 25 6.02 -11.61 15.45
C ALA A 25 4.56 -11.36 15.04
N ASP A 26 3.90 -12.41 14.56
CA ASP A 26 2.54 -12.28 14.02
C ASP A 26 1.49 -12.36 15.15
N THR A 27 1.39 -11.29 15.93
CA THR A 27 0.41 -11.15 17.03
C THR A 27 -0.71 -10.17 16.64
N PRO A 28 -1.91 -10.28 17.23
CA PRO A 28 -2.99 -9.31 17.01
C PRO A 28 -2.57 -7.86 17.23
N GLU A 29 -1.76 -7.60 18.26
CA GLU A 29 -1.25 -6.28 18.60
C GLU A 29 -0.33 -5.74 17.51
N ASN A 30 0.61 -6.56 17.04
CA ASN A 30 1.53 -6.18 15.97
C ASN A 30 0.77 -5.95 14.67
N ARG A 31 -0.20 -6.80 14.32
CA ARG A 31 -1.06 -6.58 13.15
C ARG A 31 -1.78 -5.25 13.24
N LYS A 32 -2.43 -4.95 14.38
CA LYS A 32 -3.16 -3.69 14.58
C LYS A 32 -2.24 -2.48 14.46
N GLN A 33 -1.08 -2.52 15.09
CA GLN A 33 -0.09 -1.44 15.03
C GLN A 33 0.38 -1.19 13.59
N GLN A 34 0.70 -2.24 12.83
CA GLN A 34 1.17 -2.08 11.46
C GLN A 34 0.04 -1.68 10.50
N ALA A 35 -1.19 -2.15 10.73
CA ALA A 35 -2.37 -1.67 10.00
C ALA A 35 -2.60 -0.17 10.19
N GLN A 36 -2.46 0.33 11.42
CA GLN A 36 -2.54 1.77 11.70
C GLN A 36 -1.45 2.56 10.96
N ARG A 37 -0.19 2.11 11.04
CA ARG A 37 0.92 2.73 10.28
C ARG A 37 0.65 2.75 8.77
N TYR A 38 0.08 1.68 8.23
CA TYR A 38 -0.30 1.62 6.82
C TYR A 38 -1.40 2.64 6.50
N LEU A 39 -2.47 2.72 7.30
CA LEU A 39 -3.57 3.67 7.09
C LEU A 39 -3.16 5.13 7.28
N GLU A 40 -2.16 5.42 8.11
CA GLU A 40 -1.54 6.75 8.18
C GLU A 40 -0.78 7.10 6.89
N ALA A 41 -0.14 6.12 6.25
CA ALA A 41 0.55 6.30 4.98
C ALA A 41 -0.41 6.36 3.78
N THR A 42 -1.58 5.72 3.89
CA THR A 42 -2.65 5.73 2.87
C THR A 42 -4.00 6.17 3.48
N PRO A 43 -4.16 7.46 3.83
CA PRO A 43 -5.34 7.92 4.55
C PRO A 43 -6.64 7.66 3.78
N PRO A 44 -7.61 6.94 4.36
CA PRO A 44 -8.90 6.66 3.71
C PRO A 44 -9.66 7.94 3.34
N ALA A 45 -9.43 9.03 4.08
CA ALA A 45 -9.97 10.36 3.80
C ALA A 45 -9.65 10.85 2.37
N LEU A 46 -8.51 10.46 1.80
CA LEU A 46 -8.14 10.85 0.43
C LEU A 46 -9.07 10.23 -0.62
N LEU A 47 -9.60 9.02 -0.38
CA LEU A 47 -10.56 8.39 -1.29
C LEU A 47 -11.84 9.21 -1.37
N PHE A 48 -12.34 9.67 -0.21
CA PHE A 48 -13.56 10.49 -0.16
C PHE A 48 -13.36 11.88 -0.74
N GLN A 49 -12.17 12.47 -0.56
CA GLN A 49 -11.82 13.74 -1.19
C GLN A 49 -11.82 13.61 -2.72
N GLU A 50 -11.20 12.56 -3.27
CA GLU A 50 -11.18 12.34 -4.72
C GLU A 50 -12.59 12.15 -5.29
N VAL A 51 -13.47 11.44 -4.58
CA VAL A 51 -14.88 11.29 -4.97
C VAL A 51 -15.61 12.63 -4.92
N ALA A 52 -15.39 13.41 -3.85
CA ALA A 52 -15.97 14.75 -3.71
C ALA A 52 -15.51 15.67 -4.84
N ASP A 53 -14.22 15.67 -5.18
CA ASP A 53 -13.65 16.48 -6.26
C ASP A 53 -14.22 16.09 -7.63
N LYS A 54 -14.33 14.79 -7.92
CA LYS A 54 -14.95 14.31 -9.17
C LYS A 54 -16.43 14.68 -9.28
N GLY A 55 -17.16 14.64 -8.17
CA GLY A 55 -18.55 15.08 -8.12
C GLY A 55 -18.68 16.59 -8.33
N ALA A 56 -17.84 17.36 -7.63
CA ALA A 56 -17.82 18.81 -7.71
C ALA A 56 -17.45 19.33 -9.11
N ALA A 57 -16.55 18.64 -9.81
CA ALA A 57 -16.13 19.00 -11.17
C ALA A 57 -17.29 19.06 -12.19
N GLN A 58 -18.44 18.47 -11.87
CA GLN A 58 -19.64 18.50 -12.72
C GLN A 58 -20.56 19.69 -12.44
N LEU A 59 -20.25 20.51 -11.43
CA LEU A 59 -21.06 21.65 -10.98
C LEU A 59 -20.44 22.99 -11.40
N PRO A 60 -21.22 24.09 -11.41
CA PRO A 60 -20.69 25.45 -11.57
C PRO A 60 -19.61 25.75 -10.52
N PRO A 61 -18.52 26.48 -10.86
CA PRO A 61 -17.41 26.75 -9.92
C PRO A 61 -17.83 27.32 -8.57
N SER A 62 -18.88 28.14 -8.53
CA SER A 62 -19.45 28.74 -7.31
C SER A 62 -20.06 27.74 -6.34
N GLU A 63 -20.44 26.54 -6.81
CA GLU A 63 -21.14 25.53 -6.02
C GLU A 63 -20.22 24.38 -5.57
N GLN A 64 -19.06 24.24 -6.22
CA GLN A 64 -18.14 23.11 -6.03
C GLN A 64 -17.69 22.97 -4.57
N GLU A 65 -17.26 24.05 -3.94
CA GLU A 65 -16.75 24.01 -2.57
C GLU A 65 -17.83 23.63 -1.56
N LYS A 66 -19.03 24.21 -1.72
CA LYS A 66 -20.19 23.89 -0.89
C LYS A 66 -20.58 22.42 -1.02
N TYR A 67 -20.54 21.87 -2.24
CA TYR A 67 -20.81 20.46 -2.48
C TYR A 67 -19.78 19.56 -1.79
N LYS A 68 -18.48 19.82 -1.96
CA LYS A 68 -17.42 19.01 -1.34
C LYS A 68 -17.55 18.98 0.18
N GLN A 69 -17.78 20.15 0.79
CA GLN A 69 -17.97 20.25 2.24
C GLN A 69 -19.21 19.48 2.71
N ALA A 70 -20.34 19.65 2.02
CA ALA A 70 -21.57 18.93 2.34
C ALA A 70 -21.40 17.41 2.21
N PHE A 71 -20.75 16.94 1.14
CA PHE A 71 -20.48 15.52 0.93
C PHE A 71 -19.57 14.96 2.02
N LEU A 72 -18.42 15.60 2.27
CA LEU A 72 -17.44 15.11 3.25
C LEU A 72 -18.00 15.13 4.68
N ALA A 73 -18.91 16.06 4.99
CA ALA A 73 -19.59 16.11 6.28
C ALA A 73 -20.53 14.91 6.53
N GLN A 74 -20.95 14.19 5.48
CA GLN A 74 -21.78 12.99 5.60
C GLN A 74 -20.96 11.70 5.69
N VAL A 75 -19.63 11.78 5.57
CA VAL A 75 -18.77 10.61 5.61
C VAL A 75 -18.33 10.31 7.04
N GLU A 76 -18.80 9.18 7.58
CA GLU A 76 -18.37 8.64 8.87
C GLU A 76 -16.96 8.02 8.80
N THR A 77 -15.95 8.88 8.75
CA THR A 77 -14.53 8.49 8.56
C THR A 77 -14.01 7.54 9.64
N SER A 78 -14.46 7.67 10.89
CA SER A 78 -14.08 6.79 12.01
C SER A 78 -14.56 5.35 11.79
N THR A 79 -15.81 5.18 11.36
CA THR A 79 -16.42 3.87 11.05
C THR A 79 -15.69 3.19 9.90
N VAL A 80 -15.34 3.95 8.86
CA VAL A 80 -14.57 3.45 7.72
C VAL A 80 -13.16 3.04 8.17
N GLN A 81 -12.48 3.88 8.95
CA GLN A 81 -11.13 3.59 9.44
C GLN A 81 -11.09 2.33 10.32
N GLN A 82 -12.08 2.14 11.19
CA GLN A 82 -12.22 0.93 11.99
C GLN A 82 -12.44 -0.29 11.10
N SER A 83 -13.38 -0.22 10.15
CA SER A 83 -13.67 -1.32 9.23
C SER A 83 -12.43 -1.73 8.40
N LEU A 84 -11.66 -0.74 7.93
CA LEU A 84 -10.40 -0.99 7.23
C LEU A 84 -9.35 -1.62 8.13
N THR A 85 -9.22 -1.16 9.38
CA THR A 85 -8.29 -1.74 10.35
C THR A 85 -8.64 -3.21 10.61
N ASP A 86 -9.92 -3.51 10.85
CA ASP A 86 -10.40 -4.86 11.12
C ASP A 86 -10.17 -5.79 9.90
N ALA A 87 -10.44 -5.30 8.69
CA ALA A 87 -10.16 -6.03 7.46
C ALA A 87 -8.66 -6.30 7.29
N LEU A 88 -7.80 -5.30 7.54
CA LEU A 88 -6.35 -5.45 7.44
C LEU A 88 -5.82 -6.50 8.42
N VAL A 89 -6.21 -6.42 9.69
CA VAL A 89 -5.78 -7.37 10.73
C VAL A 89 -6.29 -8.79 10.46
N LYS A 90 -7.47 -8.92 9.85
CA LYS A 90 -8.06 -10.21 9.47
C LYS A 90 -7.33 -10.89 8.31
N HIS A 91 -6.91 -10.12 7.31
CA HIS A 91 -6.42 -10.67 6.04
C HIS A 91 -4.90 -10.70 5.90
N PHE A 92 -4.19 -9.88 6.68
CA PHE A 92 -2.74 -9.76 6.58
C PHE A 92 -2.05 -10.09 7.90
N SER A 93 -0.87 -10.67 7.79
CA SER A 93 0.06 -10.85 8.89
C SER A 93 0.72 -9.52 9.29
N ALA A 94 1.30 -9.49 10.49
CA ALA A 94 2.05 -8.33 10.96
C ALA A 94 3.23 -7.98 10.03
N GLY A 95 3.91 -8.98 9.48
CA GLY A 95 5.03 -8.80 8.56
C GLY A 95 4.61 -8.16 7.23
N GLU A 96 3.49 -8.58 6.65
CA GLU A 96 2.95 -8.01 5.41
C GLU A 96 2.49 -6.57 5.62
N LEU A 97 1.76 -6.30 6.72
CA LEU A 97 1.33 -4.95 7.07
C LEU A 97 2.52 -4.03 7.32
N LYS A 98 3.58 -4.54 7.97
CA LYS A 98 4.83 -3.80 8.13
C LYS A 98 5.44 -3.46 6.77
N ALA A 99 5.53 -4.42 5.86
CA ALA A 99 6.10 -4.20 4.53
C ALA A 99 5.29 -3.16 3.73
N LEU A 100 3.96 -3.22 3.79
CA LEU A 100 3.08 -2.22 3.18
C LEU A 100 3.29 -0.84 3.82
N ALA A 101 3.25 -0.75 5.15
CA ALA A 101 3.46 0.50 5.86
C ALA A 101 4.84 1.12 5.57
N ASP A 102 5.89 0.31 5.53
CA ASP A 102 7.24 0.77 5.22
C ASP A 102 7.34 1.27 3.77
N PHE A 103 6.75 0.54 2.81
CA PHE A 103 6.75 0.95 1.42
C PHE A 103 5.97 2.25 1.21
N TYR A 104 4.67 2.26 1.55
CA TYR A 104 3.80 3.43 1.35
C TYR A 104 4.19 4.62 2.22
N GLY A 105 4.81 4.38 3.38
CA GLY A 105 5.32 5.43 4.26
C GLY A 105 6.64 6.06 3.78
N SER A 106 7.43 5.34 2.99
CA SER A 106 8.73 5.82 2.50
C SER A 106 8.61 6.94 1.47
N GLY A 107 9.59 7.85 1.44
CA GLY A 107 9.67 8.90 0.43
C GLY A 107 9.73 8.34 -1.00
N THR A 108 10.49 7.26 -1.20
CA THR A 108 10.60 6.57 -2.49
C THR A 108 9.28 5.90 -2.89
N GLY A 109 8.60 5.22 -1.96
CA GLY A 109 7.31 4.59 -2.24
C GLY A 109 6.24 5.61 -2.60
N LYS A 110 6.14 6.72 -1.87
CA LYS A 110 5.24 7.84 -2.23
C LYS A 110 5.52 8.39 -3.62
N ALA A 111 6.80 8.63 -3.94
CA ALA A 111 7.21 9.11 -5.25
C ALA A 111 6.99 8.09 -6.38
N ALA A 112 7.04 6.79 -6.09
CA ALA A 112 6.72 5.75 -7.06
C ALA A 112 5.21 5.71 -7.31
N MET A 113 4.40 5.72 -6.25
CA MET A 113 2.94 5.68 -6.35
C MET A 113 2.37 6.88 -7.11
N SER A 114 2.93 8.08 -6.93
CA SER A 114 2.46 9.27 -7.67
C SER A 114 2.71 9.19 -9.17
N LYS A 115 3.67 8.37 -9.64
CA LYS A 115 3.99 8.19 -11.06
C LYS A 115 3.14 7.14 -11.75
N LEU A 116 2.45 6.27 -10.99
CA LEU A 116 1.67 5.18 -11.58
C LEU A 116 0.54 5.70 -12.48
N GLY A 117 -0.05 6.86 -12.17
CA GLY A 117 -1.06 7.49 -13.03
C GLY A 117 -0.52 7.85 -14.41
N SER A 118 0.62 8.56 -14.45
CA SER A 118 1.30 8.91 -15.71
C SER A 118 1.78 7.67 -16.46
N TYR A 119 2.39 6.72 -15.76
CA TYR A 119 2.79 5.43 -16.34
C TYR A 119 1.61 4.72 -17.01
N MET A 120 0.45 4.65 -16.34
CA MET A 120 -0.75 4.05 -16.91
C MET A 120 -1.28 4.86 -18.10
N SER A 121 -1.21 6.19 -18.06
CA SER A 121 -1.59 7.06 -19.18
C SER A 121 -0.74 6.78 -20.43
N ASP A 122 0.55 6.58 -20.27
CA ASP A 122 1.49 6.31 -21.38
C ASP A 122 1.23 4.95 -22.05
N ILE A 123 0.90 3.91 -21.26
CA ILE A 123 0.72 2.56 -21.80
C ILE A 123 -0.70 2.26 -22.27
N THR A 124 -1.72 2.98 -21.76
CA THR A 124 -3.13 2.71 -22.06
C THR A 124 -3.44 2.69 -23.57
N PRO A 125 -2.97 3.64 -24.40
CA PRO A 125 -3.22 3.60 -25.86
C PRO A 125 -2.68 2.33 -26.52
N THR A 126 -1.51 1.85 -26.08
CA THR A 126 -0.89 0.62 -26.59
C THR A 126 -1.70 -0.62 -26.20
N ILE A 127 -2.15 -0.70 -24.95
CA ILE A 127 -3.02 -1.79 -24.49
C ILE A 127 -4.31 -1.80 -25.31
N GLN A 128 -4.97 -0.65 -25.46
CA GLN A 128 -6.20 -0.53 -26.22
C GLN A 128 -6.00 -0.92 -27.70
N PHE A 129 -4.87 -0.54 -28.31
CA PHE A 129 -4.53 -0.95 -29.66
C PHE A 129 -4.40 -2.47 -29.79
N GLN A 130 -3.66 -3.12 -28.87
CA GLN A 130 -3.47 -4.57 -28.91
C GLN A 130 -4.79 -5.32 -28.67
N MET A 131 -5.64 -4.84 -27.75
CA MET A 131 -6.97 -5.42 -27.51
C MET A 131 -7.86 -5.35 -28.76
N ARG A 132 -7.93 -4.18 -29.42
CA ARG A 132 -8.69 -4.03 -30.68
C ARG A 132 -8.15 -4.93 -31.79
N ARG A 133 -6.82 -5.02 -31.92
CA ARG A 133 -6.17 -5.90 -32.90
C ARG A 133 -6.50 -7.38 -32.65
N ALA A 134 -6.45 -7.82 -31.39
CA ALA A 134 -6.78 -9.18 -31.02
C ALA A 134 -8.25 -9.53 -31.27
N GLN A 135 -9.18 -8.60 -30.97
CA GLN A 135 -10.60 -8.76 -31.27
C GLN A 135 -10.84 -8.91 -32.77
N ALA A 136 -10.31 -8.00 -33.60
CA ALA A 136 -10.48 -8.07 -35.04
C ALA A 136 -9.93 -9.38 -35.66
N ALA A 137 -8.79 -9.86 -35.17
CA ALA A 137 -8.22 -11.14 -35.62
C ALA A 137 -9.07 -12.34 -35.17
N GLY A 138 -9.64 -12.29 -33.96
CA GLY A 138 -10.57 -13.29 -33.45
C GLY A 138 -11.84 -13.36 -34.30
N ASP A 139 -12.47 -12.22 -34.59
CA ASP A 139 -13.69 -12.13 -35.40
C ASP A 139 -13.47 -12.68 -36.82
N GLN A 140 -12.34 -12.36 -37.45
CA GLN A 140 -11.96 -12.92 -38.76
C GLN A 140 -11.76 -14.44 -38.72
N SER A 141 -11.22 -14.98 -37.61
CA SER A 141 -11.02 -16.42 -37.45
C SER A 141 -12.31 -17.22 -37.24
N ILE A 142 -13.38 -16.56 -36.76
CA ILE A 142 -14.70 -17.17 -36.60
C ILE A 142 -15.48 -17.11 -37.91
N LEU A 143 -15.39 -16.02 -38.68
CA LEU A 143 -16.10 -15.85 -39.96
C LEU A 143 -15.49 -16.63 -41.14
N SER A 144 -14.28 -17.17 -40.98
CA SER A 144 -13.58 -17.97 -42.00
C SER A 144 -13.73 -19.49 -41.79
N LYS A 145 -14.59 -19.92 -40.85
CA LYS A 145 -15.01 -21.31 -40.64
C LYS A 145 -16.45 -21.49 -41.09
#